data_AF-W5W1I1-F1
#
_entry.id   AF-W5W1I1-F1
#
_cell.length_a   1.000
_cell.length_b   1.000
_cell.length_c   1.000
_cell.angle_alpha   90.00
_cell.angle_beta   90.00
_cell.angle_gamma   90.00
#
_symmetry.space_group_name_H-M   'P 1'
#
loop_
_entity.id
_entity.type
_entity.pdbx_description
1 polymer ?
#
loop_
_entity_poly.entity_id
_entity_poly.type
_entity_poly.pdbx_seq_one_letter_code
_entity_poly.pdbx_strand_id
1 'polypeptide(L)' 'MTWRVLVHNDAINSFAAVAYALVRVLSMPVEHAAAAARQAYESGVAEIGAYTEREPAEAITARLQAFGLNASIEVAA' A
#
# COMPACT_ATOMS: atom_id res chain seq x y z
N MET A 1 -13.76 14.79 -0.73
CA MET A 1 -12.33 14.57 -0.44
C MET A 1 -12.19 13.16 0.08
N THR A 2 -11.27 12.38 -0.46
CA THR A 2 -10.95 11.02 0.01
C THR A 2 -9.50 10.96 0.45
N TRP A 3 -9.17 10.03 1.33
CA TRP A 3 -7.82 9.76 1.81
C TRP A 3 -7.29 8.51 1.11
N ARG A 4 -6.27 8.69 0.28
CA ARG A 4 -5.61 7.61 -0.47
C ARG A 4 -4.52 7.02 0.38
N VAL A 5 -4.45 5.70 0.46
CA VAL A 5 -3.32 4.96 1.04
C VAL A 5 -2.39 4.56 -0.09
N LEU A 6 -1.14 4.96 0.03
CA LEU A 6 -0.10 4.76 -0.97
C LEU A 6 0.99 3.84 -0.41
N VAL A 7 1.47 2.90 -1.23
CA VAL A 7 2.69 2.13 -0.99
C VAL A 7 3.74 2.57 -2.00
N HIS A 8 4.91 2.94 -1.50
CA HIS A 8 6.01 3.49 -2.27
C HIS A 8 7.05 2.41 -2.56
N ASN A 9 7.68 2.51 -3.72
CA ASN A 9 8.87 1.73 -4.01
C ASN A 9 10.02 2.15 -3.09
N ASP A 10 10.86 1.20 -2.75
CA ASP A 10 12.10 1.44 -2.02
C ASP A 10 13.17 0.44 -2.47
N ALA A 11 14.42 0.67 -2.04
CA ALA A 11 15.55 -0.17 -2.43
C ALA A 11 15.75 -1.41 -1.52
N ILE A 12 14.86 -1.62 -0.54
CA ILE A 12 15.01 -2.64 0.50
C ILE A 12 14.07 -3.82 0.24
N ASN A 13 12.81 -3.53 -0.06
CA ASN A 13 11.76 -4.50 -0.25
C ASN A 13 11.77 -5.06 -1.68
N SER A 14 11.87 -6.38 -1.81
CA SER A 14 11.67 -7.03 -3.09
C SER A 14 10.20 -7.00 -3.51
N PHE A 15 9.95 -7.09 -4.81
CA PHE A 15 8.59 -7.22 -5.37
C PHE A 15 7.75 -8.29 -4.65
N ALA A 16 8.32 -9.48 -4.44
CA ALA A 16 7.63 -10.60 -3.80
C ALA A 16 7.32 -10.32 -2.33
N ALA A 17 8.21 -9.62 -1.62
CA ALA A 17 8.00 -9.21 -0.23
C ALA A 17 6.85 -8.20 -0.12
N VAL A 18 6.78 -7.22 -1.03
CA VAL A 18 5.66 -6.26 -1.09
C VAL A 18 4.34 -6.97 -1.35
N ALA A 19 4.27 -7.85 -2.36
CA ALA A 19 3.04 -8.60 -2.65
C ALA A 19 2.61 -9.47 -1.46
N TYR A 20 3.55 -10.17 -0.82
CA TYR A 20 3.27 -10.95 0.38
C TYR A 20 2.72 -10.08 1.53
N ALA A 21 3.35 -8.94 1.80
CA ALA A 21 2.90 -8.01 2.83
C ALA A 21 1.47 -7.50 2.57
N LEU A 22 1.13 -7.17 1.31
CA LEU A 22 -0.22 -6.75 0.93
C LEU A 22 -1.27 -7.85 1.16
N VAL A 23 -0.96 -9.11 0.84
CA VAL A 23 -1.83 -10.25 1.15
C VAL A 23 -2.02 -10.37 2.67
N ARG A 24 -0.94 -10.27 3.45
CA ARG A 24 -0.97 -10.45 4.91
C ARG A 24 -1.68 -9.34 5.66
N VAL A 25 -1.49 -8.09 5.24
CA VAL A 25 -2.06 -6.91 5.92
C VAL A 25 -3.51 -6.69 5.50
N LEU A 26 -3.83 -6.85 4.23
CA LEU A 26 -5.12 -6.44 3.66
C LEU A 26 -6.04 -7.61 3.31
N SER A 27 -5.57 -8.85 3.49
CA SER A 27 -6.27 -10.03 2.94
C SER A 27 -6.54 -9.89 1.44
N MET A 28 -5.67 -9.15 0.74
CA MET A 28 -5.79 -8.88 -0.68
C MET A 28 -5.60 -10.19 -1.47
N PRO A 29 -6.40 -10.46 -2.52
CA PRO A 29 -6.14 -11.56 -3.43
C PRO A 29 -4.72 -11.48 -4.00
N VAL A 30 -4.05 -12.62 -4.13
CA VAL A 30 -2.64 -12.69 -4.55
C VAL A 30 -2.39 -11.95 -5.87
N GLU A 31 -3.31 -12.07 -6.84
CA GLU A 31 -3.20 -11.40 -8.14
C GLU A 31 -3.23 -9.87 -8.01
N HIS A 32 -4.13 -9.34 -7.18
CA HIS A 32 -4.21 -7.90 -6.93
C HIS A 32 -2.98 -7.40 -6.16
N ALA A 33 -2.49 -8.18 -5.20
CA ALA A 33 -1.29 -7.84 -4.45
C ALA A 33 -0.04 -7.82 -5.33
N ALA A 34 0.08 -8.78 -6.24
CA ALA A 34 1.15 -8.81 -7.23
C ALA A 34 1.06 -7.63 -8.21
N ALA A 35 -0.15 -7.29 -8.68
CA ALA A 35 -0.36 -6.14 -9.56
C ALA A 35 0.01 -4.81 -8.87
N ALA A 36 -0.40 -4.62 -7.62
CA ALA A 36 -0.06 -3.43 -6.84
C ALA A 36 1.44 -3.33 -6.55
N ALA A 37 2.09 -4.44 -6.15
CA ALA A 37 3.54 -4.48 -5.99
C ALA A 37 4.27 -4.14 -7.30
N ARG A 38 3.71 -4.56 -8.44
CA ARG A 38 4.26 -4.27 -9.77
C ARG A 38 4.17 -2.79 -10.07
N GLN A 39 2.99 -2.22 -9.85
CA GLN A 39 2.75 -0.80 -10.05
C GLN A 39 3.70 0.04 -9.18
N ALA A 40 3.87 -0.31 -7.90
CA ALA A 40 4.81 0.39 -7.03
C ALA A 40 6.24 0.30 -7.59
N TYR A 41 6.70 -0.89 -7.97
CA TYR A 41 8.04 -1.08 -8.52
C TYR A 41 8.28 -0.29 -9.82
N GLU A 42 7.32 -0.32 -10.75
CA GLU A 42 7.46 0.30 -12.07
C GLU A 42 7.21 1.82 -12.05
N SER A 43 6.27 2.30 -11.24
CA SER A 43 5.80 3.70 -11.23
C SER A 43 6.28 4.49 -10.00
N GLY A 44 6.97 3.85 -9.06
CA GLY A 44 7.40 4.42 -7.79
C GLY A 44 6.34 4.40 -6.69
N VAL A 45 5.05 4.24 -7.03
CA VAL A 45 3.95 4.25 -6.05
C VAL A 45 2.74 3.43 -6.55
N ALA A 46 2.04 2.79 -5.63
CA ALA A 46 0.74 2.16 -5.87
C ALA A 46 -0.31 2.66 -4.86
N GLU A 47 -1.50 2.97 -5.35
CA GLU A 47 -2.65 3.23 -4.49
C GLU A 47 -3.29 1.90 -4.08
N ILE A 48 -3.44 1.71 -2.77
CA ILE A 48 -3.89 0.45 -2.19
C ILE A 48 -5.32 0.57 -1.62
N GLY A 49 -5.82 1.79 -1.46
CA GLY A 49 -7.20 2.04 -1.09
C GLY A 49 -7.51 3.53 -0.95
N ALA A 50 -8.80 3.86 -1.01
CA ALA A 50 -9.32 5.20 -0.79
C ALA A 50 -10.43 5.18 0.26
N TYR A 51 -10.38 6.11 1.20
CA TYR A 51 -11.28 6.15 2.35
C TYR A 51 -11.96 7.53 2.44
N THR A 52 -13.22 7.57 2.87
CA THR A 52 -13.93 8.84 3.11
C THR A 52 -13.44 9.55 4.38
N GLU A 53 -12.94 8.77 5.34
CA GLU A 53 -12.45 9.26 6.63
C GLU A 53 -10.95 9.03 6.76
N ARG A 54 -10.30 9.88 7.55
CA ARG A 54 -8.84 9.85 7.75
C ARG A 54 -8.40 8.66 8.60
N GLU A 55 -9.13 8.40 9.69
CA GLU A 55 -8.80 7.36 10.67
C GLU A 55 -8.61 5.96 10.04
N PRO A 56 -9.50 5.43 9.19
CA PRO A 56 -9.29 4.14 8.56
C PRO A 56 -8.07 4.12 7.62
N ALA A 57 -7.79 5.23 6.91
CA ALA A 57 -6.60 5.34 6.07
C ALA A 57 -5.30 5.30 6.89
N GLU A 58 -5.28 5.98 8.05
CA GLU A 58 -4.16 5.95 8.99
C GLU A 58 -3.96 4.56 9.60
N ALA A 59 -5.06 3.91 10.01
CA ALA A 59 -5.00 2.57 10.59
C ALA A 59 -4.40 1.55 9.62
N ILE A 60 -4.78 1.62 8.34
CA ILE A 60 -4.22 0.75 7.30
C ILE A 60 -2.77 1.08 7.02
N THR A 61 -2.43 2.36 6.89
CA THR A 61 -1.05 2.83 6.69
C THR A 61 -0.13 2.36 7.81
N ALA A 62 -0.55 2.50 9.06
CA ALA A 62 0.22 2.06 10.22
C ALA A 62 0.46 0.54 10.21
N ARG A 63 -0.53 -0.26 9.79
CA ARG A 63 -0.37 -1.71 9.66
C ARG A 63 0.62 -2.11 8.55
N LEU A 64 0.59 -1.40 7.42
CA LEU A 64 1.55 -1.61 6.33
C LEU A 64 2.98 -1.26 6.77
N GLN A 65 3.15 -0.14 7.47
CA GLN A 65 4.43 0.30 8.03
C GLN A 65 4.96 -0.68 9.08
N ALA A 66 4.09 -1.18 9.98
CA ALA A 66 4.47 -2.20 10.96
C ALA A 66 4.91 -3.52 10.32
N PHE A 67 4.49 -3.79 9.07
CA PHE A 67 4.92 -4.94 8.28
C PHE A 67 6.16 -4.66 7.42
N GLY A 68 6.76 -3.47 7.54
CA GLY A 68 8.00 -3.09 6.87
C GLY A 68 7.83 -2.38 5.52
N LEU A 69 6.62 -2.02 5.12
CA LEU A 69 6.39 -1.29 3.87
C LEU A 69 6.51 0.22 4.05
N ASN A 70 7.09 0.89 3.05
CA ASN A 70 7.02 2.35 2.94
C ASN A 70 5.62 2.76 2.48
N ALA A 71 4.78 3.25 3.41
CA ALA A 71 3.41 3.65 3.12
C ALA A 71 3.07 5.04 3.66
N SER A 72 2.16 5.76 2.99
CA SER A 72 1.68 7.08 3.39
C SER A 72 0.20 7.27 3.08
N ILE A 73 -0.40 8.35 3.62
CA ILE A 73 -1.72 8.84 3.21
C ILE A 73 -1.62 10.17 2.48
N GLU A 74 -2.51 10.41 1.53
CA GLU A 74 -2.65 11.68 0.80
C GLU A 74 -4.13 12.04 0.65
N VAL A 75 -4.45 13.34 0.64
CA VAL A 75 -5.79 13.80 0.28
C VAL A 75 -5.93 13.77 -1.24
N ALA A 76 -6.92 13.05 -1.76
CA ALA A 76 -7.32 13.17 -3.15
C ALA A 76 -7.95 14.54 -3.38
N ALA A 77 -7.36 15.32 -4.29
CA ALA A 77 -7.87 16.60 -4.76
C ALA A 77 -9.22 16.44 -5.48
#